data_AF-A0A2N1XKE0-F1
#
_entry.id   AF-A0A2N1XKE0-F1
#
_cell.length_a   1.000
_cell.length_b   1.000
_cell.length_c   1.000
_cell.angle_alpha   90.00
_cell.angle_beta   90.00
_cell.angle_gamma   90.00
#
_symmetry.space_group_name_H-M   'P 1'
#
loop_
_entity.id
_entity.type
_entity.pdbx_description
1 polymer ?
#
loop_
_entity_poly.entity_id
_entity_poly.type
_entity_poly.pdbx_seq_one_letter_code
_entity_poly.pdbx_strand_id
1 'polypeptide(L)'
;MAAVDTNVLVRLLTGDHPAQYKGSHALFATEPVFIPDTVILETEWVLRAAYQLEPAAVCEALRRVCGLANVTLANAAMIAQVIAWHEAGLDFADAFHLALSKDQDALKTFDADFIRRGKALSDCRVEKP
;
A
#
# COMPACT_ATOMS: atom_id res chain seq x y z
N MET A 1 -3.45 8.47 19.70
CA MET A 1 -3.31 7.85 18.37
C MET A 1 -2.68 8.87 17.44
N ALA A 2 -1.54 8.53 16.85
CA ALA A 2 -0.78 9.41 15.97
C ALA A 2 -0.94 8.99 14.50
N ALA A 3 -1.29 9.91 13.61
CA ALA A 3 -1.19 9.67 12.19
C ALA A 3 0.27 9.82 11.75
N VAL A 4 0.73 8.96 10.85
CA VAL A 4 2.11 9.02 10.30
C VAL A 4 2.11 9.43 8.84
N ASP A 5 3.23 10.00 8.42
CA ASP A 5 3.53 10.39 7.05
C ASP A 5 4.44 9.34 6.37
N THR A 6 4.51 9.38 5.05
CA THR A 6 5.30 8.46 4.20
C THR A 6 6.76 8.42 4.62
N ASN A 7 7.36 9.58 4.92
CA ASN A 7 8.76 9.61 5.33
C ASN A 7 9.01 8.77 6.61
N VAL A 8 8.13 8.83 7.62
CA VAL A 8 8.26 8.09 8.88
C VAL A 8 8.21 6.59 8.61
N LEU A 9 7.28 6.15 7.75
CA LEU A 9 7.13 4.75 7.40
C LEU A 9 8.34 4.24 6.60
N VAL A 10 8.83 5.03 5.64
CA VAL A 10 10.06 4.72 4.89
C VAL A 10 11.26 4.61 5.82
N ARG A 11 11.41 5.52 6.80
CA ARG A 11 12.51 5.44 7.77
C ARG A 11 12.45 4.16 8.58
N LEU A 12 11.26 3.77 9.03
CA LEU A 12 11.05 2.53 9.78
C LEU A 12 11.43 1.30 8.96
N LEU A 13 10.96 1.23 7.71
CA LEU A 13 11.09 0.04 6.87
C LEU A 13 12.48 -0.15 6.27
N THR A 14 13.19 0.95 5.99
CA THR A 14 14.50 0.89 5.30
C THR A 14 15.69 1.04 6.25
N GLY A 15 15.51 1.72 7.39
CA GLY A 15 16.61 2.04 8.31
C GLY A 15 17.67 2.97 7.69
N ASP A 16 17.37 3.64 6.58
CA ASP A 16 18.34 4.42 5.78
C ASP A 16 18.94 5.62 6.53
N HIS A 17 18.21 6.15 7.51
CA HIS A 17 18.60 7.30 8.30
C HIS A 17 18.59 6.94 9.80
N PRO A 18 19.74 6.60 10.42
CA PRO A 18 19.78 6.03 11.77
C PRO A 18 19.04 6.81 12.85
N ALA A 19 19.18 8.15 12.88
CA ALA A 19 18.50 8.99 13.87
C ALA A 19 16.97 9.00 13.70
N GLN A 20 16.48 9.10 12.46
CA GLN A 20 15.04 9.09 12.19
C GLN A 20 14.45 7.68 12.30
N TYR A 21 15.20 6.63 11.93
CA TYR A 21 14.84 5.25 12.19
C TYR A 21 14.56 5.03 13.68
N LYS A 22 15.46 5.47 14.56
CA LYS A 22 15.27 5.36 16.02
C LYS A 22 13.97 6.04 16.47
N GLY A 23 13.66 7.23 15.93
CA GLY A 23 12.41 7.93 16.21
C GLY A 23 11.17 7.18 15.73
N SER A 24 11.17 6.74 14.47
CA SER A 24 10.08 5.95 13.88
C SER A 24 9.86 4.61 14.60
N HIS A 25 10.94 3.89 14.92
CA HIS A 25 10.88 2.64 15.66
C HIS A 25 10.32 2.85 17.07
N ALA A 26 10.74 3.90 17.78
CA ALA A 26 10.18 4.22 19.09
C ALA A 26 8.68 4.51 19.01
N LEU A 27 8.27 5.34 18.04
CA LEU A 27 6.86 5.66 17.79
C LEU A 27 6.02 4.38 17.59
N PHE A 28 6.45 3.49 16.69
CA PHE A 28 5.74 2.24 16.41
C PHE A 28 5.83 1.20 17.54
N ALA A 29 6.76 1.34 18.48
CA ALA A 29 6.87 0.46 19.63
C ALA A 29 6.01 0.90 20.83
N THR A 30 5.67 2.20 20.93
CA THR A 30 5.03 2.75 22.14
C THR A 30 3.67 3.38 21.92
N GLU A 31 3.37 3.88 20.72
CA GLU A 31 2.15 4.65 20.46
C GLU A 31 1.14 3.87 19.59
N PRO A 32 -0.18 4.09 19.76
CA PRO A 32 -1.16 3.71 18.75
C PRO A 32 -0.97 4.57 17.48
N VAL A 33 -0.78 3.92 16.34
CA VAL A 33 -0.47 4.56 15.06
C VAL A 33 -1.63 4.39 14.08
N PHE A 34 -1.97 5.45 13.37
CA PHE A 34 -2.87 5.41 12.22
C PHE A 34 -2.08 5.63 10.93
N ILE A 35 -2.26 4.77 9.93
CA ILE A 35 -1.63 4.93 8.62
C ILE A 35 -2.72 5.23 7.58
N PRO A 36 -2.72 6.44 7.00
CA PRO A 36 -3.63 6.78 5.91
C PRO A 36 -3.40 5.92 4.65
N ASP A 37 -4.45 5.65 3.89
CA ASP A 37 -4.38 4.90 2.62
C ASP A 37 -3.39 5.53 1.63
N THR A 38 -3.36 6.86 1.55
CA THR A 38 -2.43 7.61 0.70
C THR A 38 -0.97 7.42 1.11
N VAL A 39 -0.70 7.25 2.41
CA VAL A 39 0.65 7.00 2.93
C VAL A 39 1.12 5.60 2.57
N ILE A 40 0.21 4.62 2.57
CA ILE A 40 0.51 3.26 2.08
C ILE A 40 0.84 3.29 0.59
N LEU A 41 -0.01 3.96 -0.20
CA LEU A 41 0.19 4.16 -1.65
C LEU A 41 1.55 4.79 -1.95
N GLU A 42 1.86 5.92 -1.33
CA GLU A 42 3.12 6.63 -1.57
C GLU A 42 4.33 5.84 -1.04
N THR A 43 4.19 5.14 0.09
CA THR A 43 5.27 4.32 0.64
C THR A 43 5.69 3.21 -0.31
N GLU A 44 4.74 2.47 -0.89
CA GLU A 44 5.08 1.45 -1.89
C GLU A 44 5.85 2.06 -3.06
N TRP A 45 5.36 3.20 -3.58
CA TRP A 45 5.99 3.86 -4.71
C TRP A 45 7.42 4.29 -4.37
N VAL A 46 7.65 4.87 -3.19
CA VAL A 46 8.99 5.27 -2.73
C VAL A 46 9.90 4.04 -2.60
N LEU A 47 9.41 2.96 -1.99
CA LEU A 47 10.21 1.74 -1.80
C LEU A 47 10.61 1.09 -3.13
N ARG A 48 9.75 1.12 -4.15
CA ARG A 48 10.09 0.61 -5.48
C ARG A 48 10.94 1.59 -6.29
N ALA A 49 10.58 2.86 -6.33
CA ALA A 49 11.22 3.84 -7.21
C ALA A 49 12.59 4.31 -6.67
N ALA A 50 12.68 4.63 -5.39
CA ALA A 50 13.90 5.16 -4.79
C ALA A 50 14.81 4.08 -4.20
N TYR A 51 14.22 3.04 -3.59
CA TYR A 51 14.99 1.95 -2.96
C TYR A 51 15.12 0.71 -3.82
N GLN A 52 14.46 0.66 -4.99
CA GLN A 52 14.55 -0.45 -5.94
C GLN A 52 14.22 -1.80 -5.30
N LEU A 53 13.33 -1.81 -4.30
CA LEU A 53 12.87 -3.04 -3.68
C LEU A 53 11.95 -3.80 -4.64
N GLU A 54 12.09 -5.12 -4.66
CA GLU A 54 11.20 -5.99 -5.44
C GLU A 54 9.78 -5.98 -4.85
N PRO A 55 8.71 -6.10 -5.69
CA PRO A 55 7.33 -6.09 -5.23
C PRO A 55 7.04 -7.03 -4.06
N ALA A 56 7.61 -8.24 -4.07
CA ALA A 56 7.43 -9.22 -3.00
C ALA A 56 8.00 -8.72 -1.65
N ALA A 57 9.15 -8.06 -1.66
CA ALA A 57 9.77 -7.50 -0.47
C ALA A 57 8.94 -6.33 0.09
N VAL A 58 8.37 -5.50 -0.80
CA VAL A 58 7.49 -4.40 -0.41
C VAL A 58 6.18 -4.94 0.19
N CYS A 59 5.56 -5.93 -0.45
CA CYS A 59 4.37 -6.59 0.08
C CYS A 59 4.61 -7.21 1.47
N GLU A 60 5.74 -7.89 1.66
CA GLU A 60 6.11 -8.43 2.98
C GLU A 60 6.27 -7.33 4.03
N ALA A 61 6.99 -6.26 3.70
CA ALA A 61 7.21 -5.12 4.60
C ALA A 61 5.89 -4.45 5.00
N LEU A 62 5.00 -4.19 4.03
CA LEU A 62 3.68 -3.62 4.28
C LEU A 62 2.80 -4.53 5.14
N ARG A 63 2.78 -5.84 4.88
CA ARG A 63 2.03 -6.79 5.74
C ARG A 63 2.53 -6.78 7.18
N ARG A 64 3.85 -6.74 7.38
CA ARG A 64 4.44 -6.71 8.72
C ARG A 64 4.02 -5.46 9.50
N VAL A 65 4.14 -4.27 8.90
CA VAL A 65 3.79 -3.02 9.58
C VAL A 65 2.29 -2.84 9.76
N CYS A 66 1.48 -3.18 8.76
CA CYS A 66 0.01 -3.13 8.85
C CYS A 66 -0.56 -4.17 9.82
N GLY A 67 0.16 -5.27 10.08
CA GLY A 67 -0.23 -6.32 11.01
C GLY A 67 0.16 -6.08 12.47
N LEU A 68 0.81 -4.95 12.77
CA LEU A 68 1.15 -4.60 14.16
C LEU A 68 -0.12 -4.32 14.97
N ALA A 69 -0.18 -4.83 16.20
CA ALA A 69 -1.36 -4.73 17.06
C ALA A 69 -1.77 -3.29 17.42
N ASN A 70 -0.83 -2.35 17.36
CA ASN A 70 -1.04 -0.92 17.62
C ASN A 70 -1.23 -0.08 16.35
N VAL A 71 -1.29 -0.71 15.16
CA VAL A 71 -1.51 -0.01 13.88
C VAL A 71 -2.98 -0.13 13.47
N THR A 72 -3.59 1.02 13.20
CA THR A 72 -4.95 1.16 12.66
C THR A 72 -4.90 1.64 11.23
N LEU A 73 -5.69 1.01 10.36
CA LEU A 73 -5.88 1.42 8.97
C LEU A 73 -7.31 1.91 8.76
N ALA A 74 -7.54 2.74 7.74
CA ALA A 74 -8.90 3.17 7.40
C ALA A 74 -9.77 1.97 6.97
N ASN A 75 -9.21 1.06 6.18
CA ASN A 75 -9.85 -0.17 5.78
C ASN A 75 -8.84 -1.32 5.62
N ALA A 76 -8.60 -2.07 6.69
CA ALA A 76 -7.60 -3.12 6.71
C ALA A 76 -7.85 -4.25 5.70
N ALA A 77 -9.12 -4.61 5.47
CA ALA A 77 -9.48 -5.65 4.50
C ALA A 77 -9.19 -5.21 3.06
N MET A 78 -9.49 -3.94 2.75
CA MET A 78 -9.17 -3.35 1.44
C MET A 78 -7.66 -3.31 1.21
N ILE A 79 -6.88 -2.84 2.19
CA ILE A 79 -5.42 -2.79 2.08
C ILE A 79 -4.82 -4.20 1.91
N ALA A 80 -5.31 -5.20 2.65
CA ALA A 80 -4.86 -6.58 2.48
C ALA A 80 -5.12 -7.08 1.04
N GLN A 81 -6.26 -6.73 0.46
CA GLN A 81 -6.60 -7.08 -0.93
C GLN A 81 -5.70 -6.38 -1.95
N VAL A 82 -5.42 -5.09 -1.74
CA VAL A 82 -4.49 -4.31 -2.58
C VAL A 82 -3.10 -4.96 -2.59
N ILE A 83 -2.56 -5.29 -1.41
CA ILE A 83 -1.26 -5.96 -1.29
C ILE A 83 -1.27 -7.31 -2.01
N ALA A 84 -2.35 -8.09 -1.87
CA ALA A 84 -2.47 -9.39 -2.54
C ALA A 84 -2.50 -9.27 -4.08
N TRP A 85 -3.26 -8.30 -4.63
CA TRP A 85 -3.27 -8.06 -6.07
C TRP A 85 -1.94 -7.56 -6.60
N HIS A 86 -1.25 -6.71 -5.84
CA HIS A 86 0.07 -6.23 -6.23
C HIS A 86 1.12 -7.35 -6.25
N GLU A 87 1.11 -8.22 -5.25
CA GLU A 87 1.97 -9.42 -5.22
C GLU A 87 1.68 -10.37 -6.40
N ALA A 88 0.42 -10.45 -6.83
CA ALA A 88 0.01 -11.19 -8.03
C ALA A 88 0.35 -10.46 -9.35
N GLY A 89 0.96 -9.28 -9.28
CA GLY A 89 1.53 -8.55 -10.40
C GLY A 89 0.65 -7.47 -11.01
N LEU A 90 -0.39 -6.98 -10.30
CA LEU A 90 -1.04 -5.72 -10.65
C LEU A 90 -0.17 -4.54 -10.19
N ASP A 91 -0.20 -3.39 -10.88
CA ASP A 91 0.44 -2.18 -10.33
C ASP A 91 -0.25 -1.77 -9.00
N PHE A 92 0.52 -1.21 -8.07
CA PHE A 92 -0.02 -0.92 -6.73
C PHE A 92 -1.07 0.19 -6.76
N ALA A 93 -0.89 1.23 -7.59
CA ALA A 93 -1.88 2.28 -7.75
C ALA A 93 -3.15 1.74 -8.41
N ASP A 94 -3.00 0.89 -9.44
CA ASP A 94 -4.13 0.20 -10.08
C ASP A 94 -4.90 -0.72 -9.12
N ALA A 95 -4.18 -1.42 -8.24
CA ALA A 95 -4.78 -2.22 -7.18
C ALA A 95 -5.62 -1.35 -6.23
N PHE A 96 -5.11 -0.18 -5.83
CA PHE A 96 -5.87 0.81 -5.06
C PHE A 96 -7.10 1.32 -5.81
N HIS A 97 -6.94 1.74 -7.07
CA HIS A 97 -8.05 2.24 -7.89
C HIS A 97 -9.18 1.21 -8.00
N LEU A 98 -8.83 -0.05 -8.27
CA LEU A 98 -9.80 -1.14 -8.37
C LEU A 98 -10.49 -1.42 -7.03
N ALA A 99 -9.72 -1.42 -5.93
CA ALA A 99 -10.25 -1.71 -4.60
C ALA A 99 -11.23 -0.62 -4.12
N LEU A 100 -10.92 0.64 -4.41
CA LEU A 100 -11.77 1.78 -4.08
C LEU A 100 -12.98 1.90 -5.01
N SER A 101 -12.92 1.34 -6.22
CA SER A 101 -14.01 1.35 -7.20
C SER A 101 -14.90 0.11 -7.14
N LYS A 102 -14.73 -0.76 -6.12
CA LYS A 102 -15.44 -2.05 -6.02
C LYS A 102 -16.98 -1.93 -6.06
N ASP A 103 -17.52 -0.80 -5.62
CA ASP A 103 -18.97 -0.54 -5.58
C ASP A 103 -19.49 0.15 -6.85
N GLN A 104 -18.65 0.28 -7.88
CA GLN A 104 -19.00 0.84 -9.18
C GLN A 104 -19.14 -0.28 -10.22
N ASP A 105 -19.98 -0.07 -11.23
CA ASP A 105 -20.18 -1.03 -12.31
C ASP A 105 -18.91 -1.25 -13.15
N ALA A 106 -18.13 -0.19 -13.37
CA ALA A 106 -16.91 -0.22 -14.18
C ALA A 106 -15.92 0.89 -13.82
N LEU A 107 -14.63 0.58 -13.96
CA LEU A 107 -13.50 1.51 -13.97
C LEU A 107 -13.03 1.67 -15.41
N LYS A 108 -13.06 2.91 -15.90
CA LYS A 108 -12.63 3.24 -17.27
C LYS A 108 -11.16 3.64 -17.30
N THR A 109 -10.36 2.98 -18.12
CA THR A 109 -8.92 3.29 -18.29
C THR A 109 -8.47 3.09 -19.75
N PHE A 110 -7.42 3.80 -20.14
CA PHE A 110 -6.72 3.56 -21.41
C PHE A 110 -5.57 2.56 -21.26
N ASP A 111 -5.23 2.17 -20.04
CA ASP A 111 -4.17 1.21 -19.75
C ASP A 111 -4.60 -0.22 -20.12
N ALA A 112 -4.00 -0.75 -21.19
CA ALA A 112 -4.30 -2.09 -21.68
C ALA A 112 -3.81 -3.19 -20.71
N ASP A 113 -2.73 -2.95 -19.97
CA ASP A 113 -2.23 -3.88 -18.97
C ASP A 113 -3.11 -3.91 -17.73
N PHE A 114 -3.62 -2.76 -17.28
CA PHE A 114 -4.59 -2.71 -16.19
C PHE A 114 -5.88 -3.44 -16.59
N ILE A 115 -6.42 -3.21 -17.79
CA ILE A 115 -7.60 -3.95 -18.30
C ILE A 115 -7.35 -5.47 -18.27
N ARG A 116 -6.18 -5.91 -18.74
CA ARG A 116 -5.84 -7.33 -18.83
C ARG A 116 -5.64 -7.96 -17.46
N ARG A 117 -4.93 -7.29 -16.54
CA ARG A 117 -4.57 -7.81 -15.21
C ARG A 117 -5.67 -7.63 -14.18
N GLY A 118 -6.47 -6.57 -14.27
CA GLY A 118 -7.61 -6.28 -13.41
C GLY A 118 -8.83 -7.17 -13.68
N LYS A 119 -8.84 -7.89 -14.81
CA LYS A 119 -9.93 -8.77 -15.20
C LYS A 119 -10.17 -9.86 -14.14
N ALA A 120 -11.43 -9.97 -13.70
CA ALA A 120 -11.88 -10.97 -12.73
C ALA A 120 -11.25 -10.87 -11.34
N LEU A 121 -10.60 -9.74 -11.01
CA LEU A 121 -10.16 -9.46 -9.64
C LEU A 121 -11.27 -8.89 -8.76
N SER A 122 -12.27 -8.22 -9.37
CA SER A 122 -13.39 -7.57 -8.70
C SER A 122 -14.65 -7.64 -9.58
N ASP A 123 -15.81 -7.36 -9.00
CA ASP A 123 -17.08 -7.19 -9.73
C ASP A 123 -17.08 -5.91 -10.58
N CYS A 124 -16.26 -4.93 -10.20
CA CYS A 124 -16.02 -3.71 -10.98
C CYS A 124 -15.21 -4.05 -12.25
N ARG A 125 -15.83 -3.88 -13.43
CA ARG A 125 -15.19 -4.19 -14.72
C ARG A 125 -14.13 -3.14 -15.05
N VAL A 126 -12.91 -3.57 -15.38
CA VAL A 126 -11.86 -2.68 -15.89
C VAL A 126 -11.88 -2.72 -17.41
N GLU A 127 -12.23 -1.60 -18.05
CA GLU A 127 -12.43 -1.56 -19.50
C GLU A 127 -12.12 -0.17 -20.10
N LYS A 128 -12.03 -0.10 -21.43
CA LYS A 128 -11.91 1.19 -22.12
C LYS A 128 -13.21 2.01 -21.98
N PRO A 129 -13.14 3.34 -22.03
CA PRO A 129 -14.33 4.20 -22.12
C PRO A 129 -15.31 3.72 -23.20
#